data_AF-A0A9D7EY04-F1
#
_entry.id   AF-A0A9D7EY04-F1
#
_cell.length_a   1.000
_cell.length_b   1.000
_cell.length_c   1.000
_cell.angle_alpha   90.00
_cell.angle_beta   90.00
_cell.angle_gamma   90.00
#
_symmetry.space_group_name_H-M   'P 1'
#
loop_
_entity.id
_entity.type
_entity.pdbx_description
1 polymer ?
#
loop_
_entity_poly.entity_id
_entity_poly.type
_entity_poly.pdbx_seq_one_letter_code
_entity_poly.pdbx_strand_id
1 'polypeptide(L)'
;MKSRITYLSAITLLLFFSSCTPPGGDAGKSGGTGGTIQLVFLGLMILVFWMFFIRPQAKRAKNQKSFIENLGKGDKIVTIAGIHGTINKNNEDGTLNIEVSPGSYLKIEKSAISMDWTSALNKPLIDKK
;
A
#
# COMPACT_ATOMS: atom_id res chain seq x y z
N MET A 1 -7.62 1.24 14.87
CA MET A 1 -6.60 2.08 15.55
C MET A 1 -5.75 2.98 14.62
N LYS A 2 -5.80 2.87 13.28
CA LYS A 2 -4.97 3.70 12.38
C LYS A 2 -5.48 5.12 12.09
N SER A 3 -6.72 5.47 12.48
CA SER A 3 -7.31 6.78 12.18
C SER A 3 -6.97 7.85 13.23
N ARG A 4 -6.88 7.49 14.52
CA ARG A 4 -6.61 8.45 15.60
C ARG A 4 -5.17 9.00 15.61
N ILE A 5 -4.21 8.21 15.10
CA ILE A 5 -2.81 8.62 14.94
C ILE A 5 -2.62 9.62 13.79
N THR A 6 -3.41 9.53 12.73
CA THR A 6 -3.35 10.49 11.61
C THR A 6 -3.91 11.86 11.98
N TYR A 7 -4.98 11.94 12.78
CA TYR A 7 -5.54 13.23 13.24
C TYR A 7 -4.64 13.94 14.27
N LEU A 8 -3.96 13.18 15.14
CA LEU A 8 -3.01 13.76 16.10
C LEU A 8 -1.79 14.39 15.40
N SER A 9 -1.29 13.74 14.33
CA SER A 9 -0.23 14.30 13.47
C SER A 9 -0.66 15.55 12.72
N ALA A 10 -1.91 15.63 12.26
CA ALA A 10 -2.42 16.78 11.52
C ALA A 10 -2.62 18.03 12.41
N ILE A 11 -3.04 17.86 13.66
CA ILE A 11 -3.20 18.96 14.63
C ILE A 11 -1.84 19.52 15.05
N THR A 12 -0.84 18.66 15.26
CA THR A 12 0.52 19.13 15.59
C THR A 12 1.18 19.86 14.43
N LEU A 13 0.93 19.44 13.19
CA LEU A 13 1.46 20.12 12.00
C LEU A 13 0.81 21.49 11.77
N LEU A 14 -0.47 21.65 12.11
CA LEU A 14 -1.22 22.90 11.97
C LEU A 14 -0.83 23.94 13.03
N LEU A 15 -0.40 23.50 14.21
CA LEU A 15 0.15 24.39 15.25
C LEU A 15 1.62 24.77 14.99
N PHE A 16 2.41 23.90 14.36
CA PHE A 16 3.82 24.20 14.03
C PHE A 16 3.98 25.16 12.84
N PHE A 17 3.02 25.17 11.90
CA PHE A 17 3.06 26.09 10.76
C PHE A 17 2.75 27.55 11.12
N SER A 18 2.15 27.81 12.29
CA SER A 18 1.83 29.17 12.75
C SER A 18 3.04 29.94 13.29
N SER A 19 4.21 29.28 13.46
CA SER A 19 5.41 29.89 14.05
C SER A 19 6.57 30.09 13.07
N CYS A 20 6.36 29.86 11.77
CA CYS A 20 7.36 30.15 10.74
C CYS A 20 6.71 30.93 9.59
N THR A 21 6.41 32.20 9.85
CA THR A 21 6.16 33.20 8.81
C THR A 21 7.44 34.01 8.64
N PRO A 22 8.21 33.82 7.56
CA PRO A 22 9.32 34.70 7.23
C PRO A 22 8.78 36.10 6.88
N PRO A 23 9.35 37.19 7.43
CA PRO A 23 9.07 38.53 6.96
C PRO A 23 9.81 38.79 5.63
N GLY A 24 9.06 39.02 4.55
CA GLY A 24 9.58 39.51 3.27
C GLY A 24 9.18 38.66 2.08
N GLY A 25 8.21 39.14 1.29
CA GLY A 25 7.74 38.42 0.09
C GLY A 25 6.42 38.96 -0.46
N ASP A 26 6.37 40.27 -0.70
CA ASP A 26 5.25 40.97 -1.31
C ASP A 26 5.19 40.63 -2.80
N ALA A 27 4.14 39.93 -3.24
CA ALA A 27 3.73 39.91 -4.63
C ALA A 27 2.24 39.55 -4.78
N GLY A 28 1.45 40.55 -5.18
CA GLY A 28 0.33 40.31 -6.09
C GLY A 28 -1.04 40.06 -5.47
N LYS A 29 -1.63 41.10 -4.88
CA LYS A 29 -3.08 41.24 -4.76
C LYS A 29 -3.62 41.63 -6.14
N SER A 30 -4.30 40.74 -6.86
CA SER A 30 -5.15 41.10 -8.01
C SER A 30 -6.50 40.41 -7.88
N GLY A 31 -7.53 41.21 -7.60
CA GLY A 31 -8.88 40.74 -7.29
C GLY A 31 -9.78 40.55 -8.51
N GLY A 32 -11.01 40.12 -8.20
CA GLY A 32 -12.20 40.26 -9.05
C GLY A 32 -12.41 39.11 -10.04
N THR A 33 -13.44 38.30 -9.79
CA THR A 33 -14.00 37.27 -10.72
C THR A 33 -13.11 36.04 -11.03
N GLY A 34 -11.79 36.12 -10.84
CA GLY A 34 -10.87 34.98 -10.89
C GLY A 34 -10.75 34.18 -9.58
N GLY A 35 -11.20 34.74 -8.44
CA GLY A 35 -11.05 34.11 -7.12
C GLY A 35 -11.97 32.92 -6.86
N THR A 36 -13.17 32.88 -7.44
CA THR A 36 -14.06 31.71 -7.36
C THR A 36 -13.57 30.58 -8.23
N ILE A 37 -13.14 30.88 -9.47
CA ILE A 37 -12.53 29.87 -10.36
C ILE A 37 -11.24 29.33 -9.76
N GLN A 38 -10.40 30.18 -9.15
CA GLN A 38 -9.17 29.77 -8.47
C GLN A 38 -9.42 28.93 -7.20
N LEU A 39 -10.42 29.29 -6.37
CA LEU A 39 -10.82 28.48 -5.21
C LEU A 39 -11.44 27.14 -5.62
N VAL A 40 -12.23 27.11 -6.69
CA VAL A 40 -12.77 25.88 -7.27
C VAL A 40 -11.63 25.02 -7.83
N PHE A 41 -10.68 25.60 -8.58
CA PHE A 41 -9.51 24.87 -9.09
C PHE A 41 -8.65 24.29 -7.96
N LEU A 42 -8.42 25.07 -6.90
CA LEU A 42 -7.65 24.65 -5.73
C LEU A 42 -8.38 23.53 -4.95
N GLY A 43 -9.70 23.66 -4.76
CA GLY A 43 -10.53 22.63 -4.14
C GLY A 43 -10.58 21.33 -4.95
N LEU A 44 -10.65 21.42 -6.28
CA LEU A 44 -10.67 20.28 -7.19
C LEU A 44 -9.32 19.55 -7.21
N MET A 45 -8.21 20.28 -7.14
CA MET A 45 -6.87 19.71 -6.98
C MET A 45 -6.74 18.91 -5.67
N ILE A 46 -7.19 19.49 -4.55
CA ILE A 46 -7.18 18.82 -3.24
C ILE A 46 -8.07 17.56 -3.28
N LEU A 47 -9.23 17.66 -3.92
CA LEU A 47 -10.17 16.54 -4.05
C LEU A 47 -9.61 15.39 -4.90
N VAL A 48 -8.94 15.69 -6.01
CA VAL A 48 -8.31 14.69 -6.88
C VAL A 48 -7.14 14.01 -6.16
N PHE A 49 -6.24 14.77 -5.54
CA PHE A 49 -5.12 14.19 -4.77
C PHE A 49 -5.61 13.32 -3.59
N TRP A 50 -6.68 13.75 -2.91
CA TRP A 50 -7.29 12.97 -1.84
C TRP A 50 -7.92 11.67 -2.34
N MET A 51 -8.68 11.75 -3.45
CA MET A 51 -9.32 10.58 -4.06
C MET A 51 -8.30 9.58 -4.59
N PHE A 52 -7.24 10.06 -5.24
CA PHE A 52 -6.21 9.20 -5.82
C PHE A 52 -5.29 8.58 -4.78
N PHE A 53 -5.08 9.16 -3.60
CA PHE A 53 -4.19 8.58 -2.59
C PHE A 53 -4.90 7.61 -1.63
N ILE A 54 -6.14 7.90 -1.22
CA ILE A 54 -6.90 7.09 -0.25
C ILE A 54 -7.53 5.84 -0.88
N ARG A 55 -8.07 5.94 -2.09
CA ARG A 55 -8.75 4.82 -2.75
C ARG A 55 -7.84 3.64 -3.15
N PRO A 56 -6.61 3.84 -3.68
CA PRO A 56 -5.78 2.70 -4.11
C PRO A 56 -5.27 1.86 -2.94
N GLN A 57 -5.03 2.47 -1.77
CA GLN A 57 -4.39 1.78 -0.65
C GLN A 57 -5.30 0.73 -0.03
N ALA A 58 -6.58 1.04 0.16
CA ALA A 58 -7.55 0.10 0.72
C ALA A 58 -7.77 -1.12 -0.19
N LYS A 59 -7.70 -0.94 -1.52
CA LYS A 59 -7.87 -2.04 -2.48
C LYS A 59 -6.66 -2.97 -2.46
N ARG A 60 -5.42 -2.45 -2.44
CA ARG A 60 -4.20 -3.26 -2.32
C ARG A 60 -4.15 -4.05 -1.01
N ALA A 61 -4.53 -3.44 0.12
CA ALA A 61 -4.55 -4.12 1.41
C ALA A 61 -5.58 -5.25 1.48
N LYS A 62 -6.77 -5.05 0.88
CA LYS A 62 -7.80 -6.11 0.79
C LYS A 62 -7.33 -7.26 -0.09
N ASN A 63 -6.76 -6.95 -1.25
CA ASN A 63 -6.23 -7.97 -2.16
C ASN A 63 -5.12 -8.80 -1.48
N GLN A 64 -4.20 -8.16 -0.76
CA GLN A 64 -3.11 -8.85 -0.04
C GLN A 64 -3.65 -9.84 1.00
N LYS A 65 -4.67 -9.43 1.76
CA LYS A 65 -5.31 -10.31 2.74
C LYS A 65 -5.96 -11.52 2.09
N SER A 66 -6.79 -11.28 1.05
CA SER A 66 -7.43 -12.37 0.33
C SER A 66 -6.41 -13.31 -0.32
N PHE A 67 -5.31 -12.79 -0.88
CA PHE A 67 -4.25 -13.63 -1.43
C PHE A 67 -3.61 -14.52 -0.37
N ILE A 68 -3.28 -13.98 0.80
CA ILE A 68 -2.73 -14.75 1.93
C ILE A 68 -3.69 -15.84 2.41
N GLU A 69 -5.00 -15.56 2.43
CA GLU A 69 -6.04 -16.51 2.82
C GLU A 69 -6.23 -17.65 1.81
N ASN A 70 -5.98 -17.40 0.52
CA ASN A 70 -6.10 -18.39 -0.53
C ASN A 70 -4.87 -19.32 -0.67
N LEU A 71 -3.78 -19.08 0.07
CA LEU A 71 -2.59 -19.92 0.01
C LEU A 71 -2.76 -21.23 0.79
N GLY A 72 -2.76 -22.33 0.04
CA GLY A 72 -2.91 -23.69 0.55
C GLY A 72 -1.60 -24.48 0.56
N LYS A 73 -1.66 -25.67 1.18
CA LYS A 73 -0.56 -26.65 1.09
C LYS A 73 -0.41 -27.11 -0.36
N GLY A 74 0.82 -27.17 -0.85
CA GLY A 74 1.14 -27.57 -2.23
C GLY A 74 1.28 -26.40 -3.21
N ASP A 75 0.94 -25.17 -2.82
CA ASP A 75 1.13 -24.01 -3.70
C ASP A 75 2.62 -23.66 -3.86
N LYS A 76 2.99 -23.32 -5.10
CA LYS A 76 4.30 -22.74 -5.42
C LYS A 76 4.25 -21.25 -5.13
N ILE A 77 5.13 -20.79 -4.24
CA ILE A 77 5.15 -19.41 -3.78
C ILE A 77 6.53 -18.80 -3.98
N VAL A 78 6.55 -17.48 -4.15
CA VAL A 78 7.79 -16.68 -4.19
C VAL A 78 7.75 -15.67 -3.06
N THR A 79 8.79 -15.69 -2.24
CA THR A 79 8.99 -14.68 -1.19
C THR A 79 9.43 -13.35 -1.78
N ILE A 80 9.28 -12.27 -1.03
CA ILE A 80 9.75 -10.93 -1.45
C ILE A 80 11.26 -10.91 -1.75
N ALA A 81 12.04 -11.81 -1.14
CA ALA A 81 13.46 -11.99 -1.38
C ALA A 81 13.79 -12.79 -2.67
N GLY A 82 12.78 -13.24 -3.43
CA GLY A 82 12.98 -14.01 -4.66
C GLY A 82 13.20 -15.51 -4.43
N ILE A 83 12.99 -16.02 -3.21
CA ILE A 83 13.11 -17.45 -2.92
C ILE A 83 11.86 -18.17 -3.41
N HIS A 84 12.05 -19.19 -4.24
CA HIS A 84 11.01 -20.09 -4.73
C HIS A 84 10.91 -21.29 -3.80
N GLY A 85 9.68 -21.67 -3.45
CA GLY A 85 9.43 -22.86 -2.63
C GLY A 85 8.00 -23.36 -2.75
N THR A 86 7.73 -24.50 -2.13
CA THR A 86 6.40 -25.08 -2.05
C THR A 86 5.92 -25.12 -0.61
N ILE A 87 4.65 -24.79 -0.38
CA ILE A 87 4.06 -24.80 0.96
C ILE A 87 3.89 -26.26 1.43
N ASN A 88 4.59 -26.66 2.47
CA ASN A 88 4.46 -27.99 3.08
C ASN A 88 3.40 -27.98 4.19
N LYS A 89 3.44 -26.97 5.08
CA LYS A 89 2.52 -26.87 6.22
C LYS A 89 2.14 -25.42 6.54
N ASN A 90 0.85 -25.22 6.76
CA ASN A 90 0.31 -23.96 7.28
C ASN A 90 0.23 -24.04 8.81
N ASN A 91 0.85 -23.08 9.50
CA ASN A 91 0.64 -22.90 10.95
C ASN A 91 -0.43 -21.84 11.18
N GLU A 92 -1.14 -21.95 12.29
CA GLU A 92 -2.25 -21.05 12.66
C GLU A 92 -1.74 -19.68 13.15
N ASP A 93 -0.49 -19.62 13.61
CA ASP A 93 0.19 -18.41 14.11
C ASP A 93 0.50 -17.36 13.03
N GLY A 94 0.02 -17.54 11.79
CA GLY A 94 0.35 -16.65 10.67
C GLY A 94 1.63 -17.00 9.92
N THR A 95 2.27 -18.12 10.26
CA THR A 95 3.51 -18.61 9.64
C THR A 95 3.28 -19.84 8.75
N LEU A 96 4.15 -20.04 7.77
CA LEU A 96 4.13 -21.15 6.82
C LEU A 96 5.49 -21.84 6.81
N ASN A 97 5.49 -23.17 6.80
CA ASN A 97 6.69 -23.94 6.50
C ASN A 97 6.74 -24.20 5.00
N ILE A 98 7.75 -23.61 4.36
CA ILE A 98 8.02 -23.78 2.93
C ILE A 98 9.22 -24.70 2.75
N GLU A 99 9.15 -25.54 1.74
CA GLU A 99 10.26 -26.36 1.28
C GLU A 99 10.92 -25.65 0.10
N VAL A 100 12.19 -25.28 0.27
CA VAL A 100 12.98 -24.56 -0.74
C VAL A 100 13.91 -25.51 -1.50
N SER A 101 14.34 -26.56 -0.82
CA SER A 101 15.25 -27.61 -1.33
C SER A 101 14.90 -28.91 -0.60
N PRO A 102 15.12 -30.10 -1.19
CA PRO A 102 14.84 -31.38 -0.53
C PRO A 102 15.44 -31.46 0.87
N GLY A 103 14.58 -31.52 1.89
CA GLY A 103 14.97 -31.57 3.30
C GLY A 103 15.27 -30.21 3.96
N SER A 104 15.20 -29.10 3.24
CA SER A 104 15.34 -27.75 3.77
C SER A 104 13.98 -27.08 3.94
N TYR A 105 13.53 -27.00 5.20
CA TYR A 105 12.28 -26.37 5.59
C TYR A 105 12.56 -25.01 6.22
N LEU A 106 11.95 -23.96 5.68
CA LEU A 106 12.03 -22.62 6.21
C LEU A 106 10.67 -22.17 6.73
N LYS A 107 10.65 -21.63 7.95
CA LYS A 107 9.48 -20.98 8.52
C LYS A 107 9.48 -19.52 8.09
N ILE A 108 8.45 -19.11 7.36
CA ILE A 108 8.27 -17.73 6.90
C ILE A 108 6.92 -17.19 7.30
N GLU A 109 6.83 -15.88 7.46
CA GLU A 109 5.55 -15.20 7.67
C GLU A 109 4.71 -15.18 6.40
N LYS A 110 3.39 -15.32 6.52
CA LYS A 110 2.46 -15.19 5.38
C LYS A 110 2.54 -13.82 4.71
N SER A 111 2.89 -12.79 5.48
CA SER A 111 3.09 -11.42 4.98
C SER A 111 4.34 -11.26 4.11
N ALA A 112 5.31 -12.18 4.19
CA ALA A 112 6.55 -12.14 3.42
C ALA A 112 6.43 -12.75 2.01
N ILE A 113 5.23 -13.21 1.64
CA ILE A 113 4.95 -13.78 0.32
C ILE A 113 4.56 -12.67 -0.65
N SER A 114 5.22 -12.67 -1.81
CA SER A 114 4.96 -11.67 -2.83
C SER A 114 3.82 -12.11 -3.74
N MET A 115 2.76 -11.31 -3.78
CA MET A 115 1.59 -11.58 -4.61
C MET A 115 1.96 -11.58 -6.10
N ASP A 116 2.69 -10.56 -6.55
CA ASP A 116 2.98 -10.36 -7.98
C ASP A 116 3.79 -11.52 -8.58
N TRP A 117 4.80 -11.99 -7.84
CA TRP A 117 5.68 -13.08 -8.29
C TRP A 117 5.04 -14.45 -8.15
N THR A 118 4.20 -14.65 -7.14
CA THR A 118 3.48 -15.91 -6.93
C THR A 118 2.33 -16.06 -7.92
N SER A 119 1.58 -14.99 -8.21
CA SER A 119 0.51 -14.99 -9.21
C SER A 119 1.03 -15.26 -10.63
N ALA A 120 2.29 -14.90 -10.92
CA ALA A 120 2.93 -15.22 -12.19
C ALA A 120 3.25 -16.72 -12.35
N LEU A 121 3.53 -17.43 -11.24
CA LEU A 121 3.80 -18.87 -11.25
C LEU A 121 2.54 -19.74 -11.23
N ASN A 122 1.47 -19.28 -10.56
CA ASN A 122 0.21 -20.00 -10.46
C ASN A 122 -0.77 -19.71 -11.63
N LYS A 123 -0.40 -18.84 -12.57
CA LYS A 123 -1.13 -18.76 -13.84
C LYS A 123 -0.87 -20.06 -14.63
N PRO A 124 -1.90 -20.87 -14.95
CA PRO A 124 -1.72 -21.94 -15.93
C PRO A 124 -1.29 -21.29 -17.24
N LEU A 125 -0.41 -21.95 -17.97
CA LEU A 125 0.21 -21.52 -19.23
C LEU A 125 -0.80 -21.36 -20.39
N ILE A 126 -1.81 -20.51 -20.22
CA ILE A 126 -2.83 -20.15 -21.20
C ILE A 126 -2.66 -18.65 -21.49
N ASP A 127 -1.56 -18.26 -22.16
CA ASP A 127 -1.57 -17.14 -23.13
C ASP A 127 -0.23 -16.99 -23.86
N LYS A 128 0.23 -18.07 -24.49
CA LYS A 128 1.11 -17.94 -25.66
C LYS A 128 0.48 -18.71 -26.82
N LYS A 129 -0.42 -18.07 -27.54
CA LYS A 129 -0.66 -18.39 -28.95
C LYS A 129 -1.13 -17.16 -29.69
#